data_AF-A0A7N2R849-F1
#
_entry.id   AF-A0A7N2R849-F1
#
_cell.length_a   1.000
_cell.length_b   1.000
_cell.length_c   1.000
_cell.angle_alpha   90.00
_cell.angle_beta   90.00
_cell.angle_gamma   90.00
#
_symmetry.space_group_name_H-M   'P 1'
#
loop_
_entity.id
_entity.type
_entity.pdbx_description
1 polymer ?
#
loop_
_entity_poly.entity_id
_entity_poly.type
_entity_poly.pdbx_seq_one_letter_code
_entity_poly.pdbx_strand_id
1 'polypeptide(L)'
;MIPDKFRVLGPDGNGGTILDARSPYTYMERSIYQKVSEAFESQMGRYARAPDISVLGSCFQLIPNEVSLYYPPLTLMFEGGAKMELSWIHYLLLDDRSNSVYLSFITDNVGGVVLNVGLSGGHR
;
A
#
# COMPACT_ATOMS: atom_id res chain seq x y z
N MET A 1 2.52 0.84 -16.67
CA MET A 1 2.80 2.28 -16.48
C MET A 1 1.65 2.91 -15.71
N ILE A 2 1.93 3.78 -14.74
CA ILE A 2 0.91 4.52 -13.97
C ILE A 2 0.54 5.80 -14.74
N PRO A 3 -0.75 6.09 -15.01
CA PRO A 3 -1.19 7.31 -15.69
C PRO A 3 -0.80 8.61 -14.98
N ASP A 4 -0.48 9.66 -15.75
CA ASP A 4 -0.05 10.96 -15.20
C ASP A 4 -1.09 11.64 -14.31
N LYS A 5 -2.38 11.46 -14.59
CA LYS A 5 -3.48 11.94 -13.75
C LYS A 5 -3.44 11.45 -12.29
N PHE A 6 -2.67 10.39 -12.02
CA PHE A 6 -2.46 9.89 -10.66
C PHE A 6 -1.10 10.28 -10.08
N ARG A 7 -0.12 10.63 -10.92
CA ARG A 7 1.25 10.97 -10.51
C ARG A 7 1.45 12.47 -10.30
N VAL A 8 0.78 13.29 -11.09
CA VAL A 8 0.90 14.74 -11.09
C VAL A 8 -0.31 15.32 -10.39
N LEU A 9 -0.09 16.28 -9.49
CA LEU A 9 -1.16 16.99 -8.84
C LEU A 9 -1.86 17.90 -9.86
N GLY A 10 -3.14 17.62 -10.10
CA GLY A 10 -4.00 18.41 -10.98
C GLY A 10 -4.44 19.73 -10.36
N PRO A 11 -4.97 20.67 -11.17
CA PRO A 11 -5.49 21.95 -10.68
C PRO A 11 -6.75 21.79 -9.80
N ASP A 12 -7.41 20.65 -9.87
CA ASP A 12 -8.53 20.23 -9.01
C ASP A 12 -8.07 19.60 -7.68
N GLY A 13 -6.77 19.48 -7.46
CA GLY A 13 -6.18 18.87 -6.26
C GLY A 13 -6.13 17.34 -6.32
N ASN A 14 -6.49 16.71 -7.44
CA ASN A 14 -6.43 15.25 -7.59
C ASN A 14 -5.06 14.77 -8.08
N GLY A 15 -4.70 13.54 -7.73
CA GLY A 15 -3.41 12.93 -8.10
C GLY A 15 -2.27 13.32 -7.17
N GLY A 16 -1.05 12.92 -7.54
CA GLY A 16 0.15 13.18 -6.73
C GLY A 16 0.32 12.21 -5.56
N THR A 17 1.12 12.63 -4.57
CA THR A 17 1.41 11.86 -3.36
C THR A 17 1.32 12.78 -2.15
N ILE A 18 0.58 12.36 -1.13
CA ILE A 18 0.38 13.10 0.12
C ILE A 18 1.05 12.33 1.26
N LEU A 19 1.73 13.06 2.15
CA LEU A 19 2.22 12.53 3.41
C LEU A 19 1.18 12.82 4.50
N ASP A 20 0.59 11.75 5.06
CA ASP A 20 -0.39 11.83 6.13
C ASP A 20 0.13 11.07 7.36
N ALA A 21 0.15 11.74 8.52
CA ALA A 21 0.55 11.15 9.79
C ALA A 21 -0.64 10.57 10.59
N ARG A 22 -1.88 10.76 10.11
CA ARG A 22 -3.10 10.35 10.80
C ARG A 22 -3.59 8.96 10.39
N SER A 23 -3.09 8.43 9.27
CA SER A 23 -3.42 7.09 8.80
C SER A 23 -2.30 6.10 9.18
N PRO A 24 -2.63 4.95 9.78
CA PRO A 24 -1.65 3.87 9.99
C PRO A 24 -1.35 3.08 8.71
N TYR A 25 -2.06 3.35 7.61
CA TYR A 25 -1.99 2.63 6.34
C TYR A 25 -1.76 3.59 5.17
N THR A 26 -1.10 3.12 4.12
CA THR A 26 -0.90 3.90 2.90
C THR A 26 -2.08 3.70 1.97
N TYR A 27 -2.85 4.76 1.72
CA TYR A 27 -3.90 4.73 0.71
C TYR A 27 -3.31 4.86 -0.70
N MET A 28 -3.84 4.09 -1.64
CA MET A 28 -3.55 4.19 -3.07
C MET A 28 -4.84 4.26 -3.87
N GLU A 29 -4.81 4.99 -4.99
CA GLU A 29 -5.90 4.90 -5.97
C GLU A 29 -5.99 3.47 -6.51
N ARG A 30 -7.23 2.97 -6.72
CA ARG A 30 -7.52 1.57 -7.02
C ARG A 30 -6.66 0.97 -8.13
N SER A 31 -6.47 1.68 -9.24
CA SER A 31 -5.68 1.16 -10.36
C SER A 31 -4.19 1.08 -10.04
N ILE A 32 -3.67 1.94 -9.15
CA ILE A 32 -2.31 1.84 -8.62
C ILE A 32 -2.21 0.69 -7.63
N TYR A 33 -3.14 0.63 -6.67
CA TYR A 33 -3.19 -0.41 -5.65
C TYR A 33 -3.17 -1.81 -6.27
N GLN A 34 -4.00 -2.05 -7.29
CA GLN A 34 -4.06 -3.35 -7.98
C GLN A 34 -2.70 -3.72 -8.59
N LYS A 35 -2.06 -2.80 -9.30
CA LYS A 35 -0.75 -3.04 -9.93
C LYS A 35 0.36 -3.33 -8.90
N VAL A 36 0.37 -2.59 -7.79
CA VAL A 36 1.34 -2.79 -6.72
C VAL A 36 1.09 -4.13 -6.02
N SER A 37 -0.17 -4.45 -5.73
CA SER A 37 -0.55 -5.71 -5.07
C SER A 37 -0.20 -6.91 -5.93
N GLU A 38 -0.54 -6.90 -7.23
CA GLU A 38 -0.18 -7.96 -8.18
C GLU A 38 1.34 -8.18 -8.25
N ALA A 39 2.12 -7.09 -8.32
CA ALA A 39 3.58 -7.18 -8.36
C ALA A 39 4.17 -7.68 -7.04
N PHE A 40 3.58 -7.29 -5.91
CA PHE A 40 3.99 -7.76 -4.59
C PHE A 40 3.67 -9.25 -4.41
N GLU A 41 2.47 -9.68 -4.78
CA GLU A 41 2.00 -11.07 -4.74
C GLU A 41 2.89 -12.00 -5.58
N SER A 42 3.24 -11.57 -6.79
CA SER A 42 4.15 -12.31 -7.67
C SER A 42 5.52 -12.56 -7.01
N GLN A 43 6.07 -11.54 -6.34
CA GLN A 43 7.36 -11.66 -5.64
C GLN A 43 7.26 -12.43 -4.32
N MET A 44 6.08 -12.46 -3.71
CA MET A 44 5.77 -13.24 -2.50
C MET A 44 5.36 -14.69 -2.80
N GLY A 45 5.45 -15.15 -4.05
CA GLY A 45 4.93 -16.46 -4.50
C GLY A 45 5.47 -17.71 -3.78
N ARG A 46 6.51 -17.57 -2.94
CA ARG A 46 6.99 -18.64 -2.06
C ARG A 46 6.11 -18.87 -0.83
N TYR A 47 5.32 -17.88 -0.43
CA TYR A 47 4.48 -17.93 0.76
C TYR A 47 3.05 -18.29 0.38
N ALA A 48 2.40 -19.10 1.21
CA ALA A 48 0.99 -19.43 1.01
C ALA A 48 0.12 -18.21 1.28
N ARG A 49 -0.89 -17.97 0.42
CA ARG A 49 -1.91 -16.95 0.68
C ARG A 49 -2.74 -17.32 1.91
N ALA A 50 -2.86 -16.39 2.83
CA ALA A 50 -3.84 -16.46 3.91
C ALA A 50 -5.10 -15.67 3.53
N PRO A 51 -6.24 -15.91 4.20
CA PRO A 51 -7.43 -15.10 4.01
C PRO A 51 -7.14 -13.61 4.26
N ASP A 52 -7.59 -12.76 3.35
CA ASP A 52 -7.50 -11.31 3.53
C ASP A 52 -8.41 -10.90 4.70
N ILE A 53 -7.92 -10.02 5.58
CA ILE A 53 -8.69 -9.53 6.73
C ILE A 53 -9.01 -8.04 6.58
N SER A 54 -10.28 -7.69 6.80
CA SER A 54 -10.73 -6.30 6.92
C SER A 54 -10.36 -5.43 5.71
N VAL A 55 -9.69 -4.29 5.94
CA VAL A 55 -9.28 -3.31 4.93
C VAL A 55 -7.87 -3.52 4.41
N LEU A 56 -7.12 -4.47 4.97
CA LEU A 56 -5.72 -4.70 4.63
C LEU A 56 -5.60 -5.41 3.28
N GLY A 57 -4.45 -5.21 2.64
CA GLY A 57 -4.15 -5.86 1.37
C GLY A 57 -3.76 -7.33 1.52
N SER A 58 -3.07 -7.85 0.51
CA SER A 58 -2.71 -9.26 0.38
C SER A 58 -2.03 -9.83 1.62
N CYS A 59 -2.55 -10.97 2.10
CA CYS A 59 -2.04 -11.68 3.27
C CYS A 59 -1.27 -12.96 2.92
N PHE A 60 -0.15 -13.21 3.62
CA PHE A 60 0.72 -14.38 3.41
C PHE A 60 1.10 -15.04 4.73
N GLN A 61 1.05 -16.37 4.77
CA GLN A 61 1.54 -17.16 5.90
C GLN A 61 3.06 -17.26 5.84
N LEU A 62 3.73 -16.95 6.95
CA LEU A 62 5.18 -17.10 7.08
C LEU A 62 5.54 -18.57 7.27
N ILE A 63 6.67 -18.98 6.70
CA ILE A 63 7.16 -20.36 6.80
C ILE A 63 7.65 -20.59 8.24
N PRO A 64 7.09 -21.56 8.98
CA PRO A 64 7.52 -21.83 10.34
C PRO A 64 9.01 -22.18 10.42
N ASN A 65 9.69 -21.67 11.43
CA ASN A 65 11.12 -21.90 11.70
C ASN A 65 12.10 -21.37 10.63
N GLU A 66 11.63 -20.56 9.67
CA GLU A 66 12.53 -19.88 8.74
C GLU A 66 13.17 -18.66 9.44
N VAL A 67 14.50 -18.66 9.54
CA VAL A 67 15.26 -17.61 10.23
C VAL A 67 15.46 -16.38 9.33
N SER A 68 15.34 -16.54 8.02
CA SER A 68 15.52 -15.47 7.03
C SER A 68 14.26 -15.31 6.18
N LEU A 69 13.48 -14.27 6.47
CA LEU A 69 12.31 -13.93 5.69
C LEU A 69 12.69 -12.95 4.59
N TYR A 70 12.38 -13.31 3.34
CA TYR A 70 12.48 -12.42 2.20
C TYR A 70 11.20 -11.61 2.07
N TYR A 71 11.35 -10.28 2.04
CA TYR A 71 10.29 -9.36 1.68
C TYR A 71 10.73 -8.54 0.46
N PRO A 72 9.87 -8.38 -0.57
CA PRO A 72 10.19 -7.62 -1.75
C PRO A 72 10.56 -6.17 -1.40
N PRO A 73 11.71 -5.63 -1.85
CA PRO A 73 12.05 -4.24 -1.61
C PRO A 73 11.03 -3.32 -2.27
N LEU A 74 10.71 -2.19 -1.63
CA LEU A 74 9.75 -1.23 -2.14
C LEU A 74 10.39 0.16 -2.17
N THR A 75 10.38 0.79 -3.34
CA THR A 75 10.88 2.15 -3.53
C THR A 75 9.81 2.99 -4.21
N LEU A 76 9.49 4.15 -3.62
CA LEU A 76 8.71 5.18 -4.31
C LEU A 76 9.68 6.07 -5.09
N MET A 77 9.48 6.15 -6.40
CA MET A 77 10.26 6.99 -7.30
C MET A 77 9.49 8.27 -7.59
N PHE A 78 10.09 9.41 -7.26
CA PHE A 78 9.52 10.72 -7.51
C PHE A 78 10.08 11.33 -8.80
N GLU A 79 9.33 12.28 -9.35
CA GLU A 79 9.81 13.12 -10.46
C GLU A 79 11.17 13.74 -10.13
N GLY A 80 12.03 13.87 -11.15
CA GLY A 80 13.41 14.33 -10.96
C GLY A 80 14.37 13.28 -10.42
N GLY A 81 13.93 12.02 -10.23
CA GLY A 81 14.80 10.88 -9.93
C GLY A 81 15.07 10.65 -8.43
N ALA A 82 14.42 11.41 -7.55
CA ALA A 82 14.48 11.15 -6.11
C ALA A 82 13.83 9.80 -5.76
N LYS A 83 14.43 9.08 -4.81
CA LYS A 83 13.99 7.74 -4.40
C LYS A 83 13.72 7.74 -2.89
N MET A 84 12.58 7.19 -2.50
CA MET A 84 12.29 6.84 -1.11
C MET A 84 12.21 5.33 -0.98
N GLU A 85 13.26 4.76 -0.41
CA GLU A 85 13.32 3.33 -0.11
C GLU A 85 12.58 3.05 1.20
N LEU A 86 11.62 2.13 1.15
CA LEU A 86 10.87 1.71 2.32
C LEU A 86 11.46 0.41 2.86
N SER A 87 11.81 0.41 4.14
CA SER A 87 12.05 -0.83 4.88
C SER A 87 10.73 -1.62 5.00
N TRP A 88 10.82 -2.94 5.14
CA TRP A 88 9.66 -3.82 5.27
C TRP A 88 8.72 -3.40 6.40
N ILE A 89 9.25 -2.85 7.49
CA ILE A 89 8.46 -2.30 8.61
C ILE A 89 7.53 -1.14 8.22
N HIS A 90 7.74 -0.50 7.07
CA HIS A 90 6.94 0.66 6.62
C HIS A 90 5.78 0.29 5.70
N TYR A 91 5.79 -0.90 5.10
CA TYR A 91 4.72 -1.33 4.18
C TYR A 91 4.15 -2.71 4.52
N LEU A 92 4.64 -3.38 5.58
CA LEU A 92 4.11 -4.65 6.06
C LEU A 92 3.62 -4.57 7.50
N LEU A 93 2.57 -5.32 7.80
CA LEU A 93 2.08 -5.58 9.16
C LEU A 93 2.24 -7.06 9.45
N LEU A 94 2.88 -7.38 10.57
CA LEU A 94 3.04 -8.75 11.04
C LEU A 94 1.96 -9.04 12.08
N ASP A 95 1.33 -10.20 11.96
CA ASP A 95 0.45 -10.75 12.98
C ASP A 95 1.08 -12.04 13.54
N ASP A 96 1.69 -11.90 14.71
CA ASP A 96 2.35 -13.01 15.41
C ASP A 96 1.37 -14.11 15.83
N ARG A 97 0.07 -13.78 16.02
CA ARG A 97 -0.93 -14.77 16.44
C ARG A 97 -1.25 -15.74 15.32
N SER A 98 -1.31 -15.24 14.10
CA SER A 98 -1.60 -16.02 12.89
C SER A 98 -0.33 -16.37 12.10
N ASN A 99 0.85 -15.96 12.58
CA ASN A 99 2.14 -16.09 11.88
C ASN A 99 2.04 -15.63 10.40
N SER A 100 1.42 -14.47 10.20
CA SER A 100 1.09 -13.95 8.87
C SER A 100 1.59 -12.53 8.67
N VAL A 101 1.78 -12.14 7.42
CA VAL A 101 2.20 -10.80 7.01
C VAL A 101 1.23 -10.21 5.99
N TYR A 102 0.85 -8.95 6.21
CA TYR A 102 -0.09 -8.19 5.39
C TYR A 102 0.60 -7.02 4.71
N LEU A 103 0.26 -6.77 3.44
CA LEU A 103 0.56 -5.49 2.82
C LEU A 103 -0.29 -4.39 3.48
N SER A 104 0.35 -3.36 4.03
CA SER A 104 -0.33 -2.24 4.73
C SER A 104 -0.87 -1.16 3.79
N PHE A 105 -0.89 -1.45 2.49
CA PHE A 105 -1.48 -0.58 1.49
C PHE A 105 -2.95 -0.92 1.34
N ILE A 106 -3.76 0.12 1.18
CA ILE A 106 -5.21 0.01 1.09
C ILE A 106 -5.73 0.83 -0.10
N THR A 107 -6.91 0.47 -0.58
CA THR A 107 -7.66 1.26 -1.57
C THR A 107 -9.08 1.48 -1.04
N ASP A 108 -9.86 2.28 -1.76
CA ASP A 108 -11.29 2.39 -1.59
C ASP A 108 -11.98 1.01 -1.73
N ASN A 109 -12.29 0.38 -0.59
CA ASN A 109 -13.08 -0.85 -0.57
C ASN A 109 -14.56 -0.54 -0.82
N VAL A 110 -15.19 -1.34 -1.69
CA VAL A 110 -16.62 -1.30 -2.07
C VAL A 110 -17.57 -1.56 -0.87
N GLY A 111 -17.04 -1.79 0.33
CA GLY A 111 -17.79 -1.97 1.57
C GLY A 111 -17.26 -1.10 2.71
N GLY A 112 -17.79 0.12 2.82
CA GLY A 112 -18.13 0.70 4.12
C GLY A 112 -17.09 1.45 4.95
N VAL A 113 -15.84 1.63 4.50
CA VAL A 113 -14.90 2.57 5.16
C VAL A 113 -14.56 3.71 4.21
N VAL A 114 -15.31 4.81 4.35
CA VAL A 114 -14.96 6.09 3.74
C VAL A 114 -13.82 6.68 4.55
N LEU A 115 -12.62 6.75 3.96
CA LEU A 115 -11.60 7.68 4.44
C LEU A 115 -12.15 9.08 4.13
N ASN A 116 -12.70 9.76 5.13
CA ASN A 116 -13.07 11.17 5.02
C ASN A 116 -11.79 11.98 4.87
N VAL A 117 -11.24 12.04 3.65
CA VAL A 117 -10.28 13.07 3.26
C VAL A 117 -11.11 14.33 3.08
N GLY A 118 -11.32 15.03 4.19
CA GLY A 118 -11.99 16.33 4.19
C GLY A 118 -11.13 17.33 3.43
N LEU A 119 -11.32 17.44 2.12
CA LEU A 119 -10.87 18.60 1.35
C LEU A 119 -11.79 19.77 1.72
N SER A 120 -11.40 20.53 2.73
CA SER A 120 -11.99 21.83 3.00
C SER A 120 -11.55 22.81 1.90
N GLY A 121 -12.22 22.74 0.75
CA GLY A 121 -12.15 23.76 -0.29
C GLY A 121 -12.80 25.05 0.21
N GLY A 122 -11.99 25.98 0.69
CA GLY A 122 -12.43 27.33 1.01
C GLY A 122 -12.74 28.09 -0.28
N HIS A 123 -14.02 28.38 -0.52
CA HIS A 123 -14.43 29.41 -1.47
C HIS A 123 -14.24 30.79 -0.85
N ARG A 124 -13.42 31.63 -1.47
CA ARG A 124 -13.67 33.06 -1.70
C ARG A 124 -12.67 33.63 -2.70
#